data_AF-T1HS36-F1
#
_entry.id   AF-T1HS36-F1
#
_cell.length_a   1.000
_cell.length_b   1.000
_cell.length_c   1.000
_cell.angle_alpha   90.00
_cell.angle_beta   90.00
_cell.angle_gamma   90.00
#
_symmetry.space_group_name_H-M   'P 1'
#
loop_
_entity.id
_entity.type
_entity.pdbx_description
1 polymer ?
#
loop_
_entity_poly.entity_id
_entity_poly.type
_entity_poly.pdbx_seq_one_letter_code
_entity_poly.pdbx_strand_id
1 'polypeptide(L)'
;MVCNFRTQPLSINHEYSKDLHPLAIVKGFCRSGCKKYFAVEELPSYKDVILSKCIYCRNHLHRICPECSKNGDKFLCLLYSFELHLLYGTNVIRVAVYGRSAAGFLGCPLETYLSWAYVSSDIISKFNKMRVSTPPEDWSGVTLLQLNLKTSKHYDGTIMPKLVNTYFGDSLFRKGRFISENEL
;
A
#
# COMPACT_ATOMS: atom_id res chain seq x y z
N MET A 1 13.74 -6.64 -10.30
CA MET A 1 12.30 -6.39 -10.05
C MET A 1 12.21 -4.99 -9.51
N VAL A 2 11.52 -4.12 -10.23
CA VAL A 2 11.48 -2.70 -9.92
C VAL A 2 10.03 -2.35 -9.61
N CYS A 3 9.79 -1.71 -8.46
CA CYS A 3 8.45 -1.40 -7.98
C CYS A 3 8.04 0.00 -8.46
N ASN A 4 7.08 0.08 -9.35
CA ASN A 4 6.26 1.27 -9.52
C ASN A 4 5.06 1.19 -8.55
N PHE A 5 4.59 2.31 -8.03
CA PHE A 5 3.41 2.38 -7.17
C PHE A 5 2.44 3.30 -7.88
N ARG A 6 1.33 2.75 -8.40
CA ARG A 6 0.27 3.55 -8.99
C ARG A 6 -0.92 3.58 -8.05
N THR A 7 -1.20 4.76 -7.49
CA THR A 7 -2.54 5.10 -7.01
C THR A 7 -3.42 5.40 -8.24
N GLN A 8 -4.73 5.15 -8.14
CA GLN A 8 -5.67 5.43 -9.23
C GLN A 8 -5.53 6.89 -9.72
N PRO A 9 -5.75 7.16 -11.02
CA PRO A 9 -5.53 8.49 -11.58
C PRO A 9 -6.57 9.47 -11.04
N LEU A 10 -6.08 10.56 -10.45
CA LEU A 10 -6.83 11.79 -10.26
C LEU A 10 -7.20 12.36 -11.63
N SER A 11 -8.46 12.75 -11.78
CA SER A 11 -8.89 13.58 -12.89
C SER A 11 -8.12 14.90 -12.90
N ILE A 12 -7.45 15.16 -14.03
CA ILE A 12 -7.11 16.44 -14.64
C ILE A 12 -6.21 17.39 -13.81
N ASN A 13 -4.99 17.56 -14.32
CA ASN A 13 -4.02 18.61 -14.02
C ASN A 13 -3.47 18.65 -12.60
N HIS A 14 -2.58 17.73 -12.23
CA HIS A 14 -1.56 18.00 -11.22
C HIS A 14 -0.25 17.32 -11.61
N GLU A 15 0.83 18.12 -11.59
CA GLU A 15 2.20 17.64 -11.67
C GLU A 15 2.38 16.43 -10.75
N TYR A 16 3.02 15.37 -11.26
CA TYR A 16 3.37 14.21 -10.46
C TYR A 16 4.20 14.67 -9.26
N SER A 17 3.60 14.69 -8.06
CA SER A 17 4.36 14.75 -6.82
C SER A 17 5.46 13.69 -6.89
N LYS A 18 6.73 14.14 -6.83
CA LYS A 18 7.91 13.27 -6.91
C LYS A 18 7.95 12.24 -5.78
N ASP A 19 7.19 12.45 -4.71
CA ASP A 19 7.16 11.62 -3.53
C ASP A 19 5.74 11.18 -3.17
N LEU A 20 5.61 9.93 -2.67
CA LEU A 20 4.37 9.44 -2.08
C LEU A 20 4.06 10.22 -0.80
N HIS A 21 2.82 10.65 -0.64
CA HIS A 21 2.34 11.20 0.62
C HIS A 21 2.17 10.06 1.65
N PRO A 22 2.45 10.26 2.96
CA PRO A 22 2.31 9.19 3.95
C PRO A 22 0.91 8.58 4.05
N LEU A 23 -0.14 9.33 3.73
CA LEU A 23 -1.50 8.81 3.77
C LEU A 23 -1.90 8.04 2.49
N ALA A 24 -1.07 8.08 1.43
CA ALA A 24 -1.39 7.50 0.13
C ALA A 24 -1.54 5.96 0.15
N ILE A 25 -1.01 5.29 1.17
CA ILE A 25 -1.10 3.84 1.35
C ILE A 25 -2.21 3.41 2.33
N VAL A 26 -3.00 4.36 2.84
CA VAL A 26 -4.07 4.13 3.80
C VAL A 26 -5.41 4.46 3.15
N LYS A 27 -6.44 3.66 3.42
CA LYS A 27 -7.83 3.92 3.02
C LYS A 27 -8.79 3.70 4.18
N GLY A 28 -9.92 4.38 4.15
CA GLY A 28 -11.08 4.07 4.99
C GLY A 28 -12.06 3.17 4.26
N PHE A 29 -12.59 2.13 4.91
CA PHE A 29 -13.65 1.28 4.34
C PHE A 29 -14.90 1.26 5.22
N CYS A 30 -16.05 1.60 4.65
CA CYS A 30 -17.32 1.63 5.36
C CYS A 30 -17.94 0.23 5.44
N ARG A 31 -17.60 -0.56 6.46
CA ARG A 31 -18.15 -1.91 6.61
C ARG A 31 -19.61 -1.96 7.03
N SER A 32 -20.12 -0.97 7.74
CA SER A 32 -21.48 -0.98 8.30
C SER A 32 -22.51 -0.21 7.48
N GLY A 33 -22.08 0.50 6.43
CA GLY A 33 -22.91 1.37 5.61
C GLY A 33 -22.71 1.10 4.13
N CYS A 34 -22.21 2.07 3.38
CA CYS A 34 -22.16 2.07 1.91
C CYS A 34 -21.21 1.04 1.27
N LYS A 35 -20.38 0.33 2.06
CA LYS A 35 -19.43 -0.69 1.56
C LYS A 35 -18.44 -0.16 0.51
N LYS A 36 -18.07 1.13 0.60
CA LYS A 36 -17.09 1.79 -0.27
C LYS A 36 -15.77 2.09 0.43
N TYR A 37 -14.73 2.25 -0.39
CA TYR A 37 -13.44 2.79 0.02
C TYR A 37 -13.41 4.30 -0.17
N PHE A 38 -12.67 4.95 0.71
CA PHE A 38 -12.39 6.38 0.68
C PHE A 38 -10.88 6.55 0.85
N ALA A 39 -10.26 7.39 0.02
CA ALA A 39 -8.88 7.78 0.28
C ALA A 39 -8.83 8.57 1.59
N VAL A 40 -7.75 8.45 2.38
CA VAL A 40 -7.71 9.12 3.68
C VAL A 40 -7.69 10.64 3.54
N GLU A 41 -7.12 11.15 2.45
CA GLU A 41 -7.08 12.57 2.09
C GLU A 41 -8.47 13.14 1.78
N GLU A 42 -9.42 12.29 1.36
CA GLU A 42 -10.81 12.67 1.10
C GLU A 42 -11.66 12.70 2.37
N LEU A 43 -11.09 12.34 3.53
CA LEU A 43 -11.80 12.26 4.80
C LEU A 43 -11.74 13.60 5.56
N PRO A 44 -12.78 13.93 6.35
CA PRO A 44 -12.74 15.05 7.28
C PRO A 44 -11.51 15.00 8.20
N SER A 45 -11.08 16.17 8.69
CA SER A 45 -9.78 16.39 9.35
C SER A 45 -9.41 15.35 10.42
N TYR A 46 -8.10 15.20 10.65
CA TYR A 46 -7.55 14.19 11.55
C TYR A 46 -8.06 14.29 13.01
N LYS A 47 -8.70 15.39 13.41
CA LYS A 47 -9.26 15.58 14.76
C LYS A 47 -10.46 14.68 15.09
N ASP A 48 -11.10 14.05 14.09
CA ASP A 48 -12.29 13.21 14.29
C ASP A 48 -11.96 11.70 14.40
N VAL A 49 -10.88 11.33 15.11
CA VAL A 49 -10.54 9.89 15.29
C VAL A 49 -11.46 9.36 16.36
N ILE A 50 -12.31 8.40 15.98
CA ILE A 50 -13.20 7.76 16.94
C ILE A 50 -12.53 6.47 17.43
N LEU A 51 -12.06 6.49 18.67
CA LEU A 51 -11.51 5.33 19.37
C LEU A 51 -12.64 4.46 19.92
N SER A 52 -13.54 4.00 19.05
CA SER A 52 -14.61 3.07 19.42
C SER A 52 -14.28 1.64 19.02
N LYS A 53 -14.79 0.67 19.79
CA LYS A 53 -14.71 -0.74 19.43
C LYS A 53 -15.62 -0.99 18.23
N CYS A 54 -15.02 -1.21 17.07
CA CYS A 54 -15.74 -1.70 15.90
C CYS A 54 -15.71 -3.22 15.86
N ILE A 55 -16.88 -3.84 15.77
CA ILE A 55 -17.03 -5.30 15.66
C ILE A 55 -16.34 -5.87 14.41
N TYR A 56 -16.03 -5.03 13.41
CA TYR A 56 -15.57 -5.49 12.10
C TYR A 56 -14.06 -5.44 11.88
N CYS A 57 -13.32 -4.51 12.46
CA CYS A 57 -11.91 -4.30 12.10
C CYS A 57 -10.92 -4.68 13.20
N ARG A 58 -11.37 -4.93 14.46
CA ARG A 58 -10.52 -5.21 15.64
C ARG A 58 -9.42 -4.17 15.93
N ASN A 59 -9.24 -3.17 15.08
CA ASN A 59 -8.38 -2.01 15.26
C ASN A 59 -9.19 -0.89 15.90
N HIS A 60 -8.51 0.06 16.55
CA HIS A 60 -9.18 1.15 17.28
C HIS A 60 -9.37 2.42 16.46
N LEU A 61 -8.84 2.48 15.24
CA LEU A 61 -8.84 3.71 14.43
C LEU A 61 -10.01 3.78 13.45
N HIS A 62 -10.93 4.71 13.72
CA HIS A 62 -12.10 4.98 12.90
C HIS A 62 -12.24 6.45 12.54
N ARG A 63 -12.96 6.68 11.43
CA ARG A 63 -13.49 7.98 11.01
C ARG A 63 -14.98 7.87 10.77
N ILE A 64 -15.70 8.99 10.79
CA ILE A 64 -17.11 9.02 10.35
C ILE A 64 -17.16 8.80 8.84
N CYS A 65 -18.10 7.97 8.39
CA CYS A 65 -18.35 7.79 6.96
C CYS A 65 -19.08 9.02 6.40
N PRO A 66 -18.50 9.74 5.43
CA PRO A 66 -19.11 10.97 4.90
C PRO A 66 -20.43 10.70 4.15
N GLU A 67 -20.56 9.53 3.52
CA GLU A 67 -21.81 9.16 2.82
C GLU A 67 -22.91 8.66 3.77
N CYS A 68 -22.53 8.06 4.90
CA CYS A 68 -23.50 7.43 5.80
C CYS A 68 -23.83 8.27 7.03
N SER A 69 -23.12 9.39 7.26
CA SER A 69 -23.31 10.29 8.41
C SER A 69 -24.75 10.78 8.57
N LYS A 70 -25.49 10.94 7.47
CA LYS A 70 -26.91 11.33 7.46
C LYS A 70 -27.84 10.28 8.06
N ASN A 71 -27.41 9.02 8.11
CA ASN A 71 -28.20 7.87 8.59
C ASN A 71 -27.67 7.33 9.94
N GLY A 72 -26.99 8.18 10.71
CA GLY A 72 -26.37 7.86 12.01
C GLY A 72 -24.87 7.60 11.94
N ASP A 73 -24.27 7.33 13.10
CA ASP A 73 -22.81 7.15 13.25
C ASP A 73 -22.35 5.81 12.66
N LYS A 74 -22.06 5.81 11.35
CA LYS A 74 -21.38 4.71 10.66
C LYS A 74 -19.92 5.06 10.48
N PHE A 75 -19.06 4.08 10.77
CA PHE A 75 -17.62 4.29 10.80
C PHE A 75 -16.91 3.73 9.57
N LEU A 76 -15.87 4.43 9.16
CA LEU A 76 -14.82 3.93 8.27
C LEU A 76 -13.78 3.21 9.12
N CYS A 77 -13.54 1.94 8.81
CA CYS A 77 -12.40 1.22 9.36
C CYS A 77 -11.17 1.63 8.57
N LEU A 78 -10.16 2.19 9.23
CA LEU A 78 -8.90 2.51 8.57
C LEU A 78 -8.08 1.23 8.36
N LEU A 79 -7.49 1.09 7.18
CA LEU A 79 -6.60 -0.01 6.83
C LEU A 79 -5.53 0.45 5.83
N TYR A 80 -4.39 -0.21 5.83
CA TYR A 80 -3.50 -0.17 4.68
C TYR A 80 -4.19 -0.78 3.46
N SER A 81 -4.07 -0.11 2.32
CA SER A 81 -4.57 -0.58 1.03
C SER A 81 -3.87 0.14 -0.11
N PHE A 82 -2.95 -0.57 -0.78
CA PHE A 82 -2.17 -0.07 -1.91
C PHE A 82 -1.82 -1.20 -2.89
N GLU A 83 -1.26 -0.84 -4.03
CA GLU A 83 -0.79 -1.79 -5.05
C GLU A 83 0.72 -1.65 -5.26
N LEU A 84 1.40 -2.78 -5.41
CA LEU A 84 2.76 -2.85 -5.96
C LEU A 84 2.67 -3.14 -7.45
N HIS A 85 3.33 -2.34 -8.29
CA HIS A 85 3.42 -2.58 -9.73
C HIS A 85 4.85 -3.01 -10.02
N LEU A 86 5.07 -4.30 -10.20
CA LEU A 86 6.38 -4.92 -10.25
C LEU A 86 6.79 -5.16 -11.71
N LEU A 87 7.94 -4.66 -12.10
CA LEU A 87 8.53 -4.96 -13.41
C LEU A 87 9.13 -6.37 -13.42
N TYR A 88 8.65 -7.18 -14.36
CA TYR A 88 9.13 -8.53 -14.67
C TYR A 88 9.39 -8.63 -16.18
N GLY A 89 10.66 -8.47 -16.58
CA GLY A 89 11.02 -8.27 -17.98
C GLY A 89 10.38 -6.99 -18.52
N THR A 90 9.62 -7.10 -19.60
CA THR A 90 8.84 -6.01 -20.20
C THR A 90 7.42 -5.88 -19.62
N ASN A 91 7.02 -6.78 -18.71
CA ASN A 91 5.67 -6.82 -18.16
C ASN A 91 5.60 -6.12 -16.80
N VAL A 92 4.40 -5.63 -16.47
CA VAL A 92 4.07 -5.08 -15.15
C VAL A 92 3.08 -6.00 -14.45
N ILE A 93 3.46 -6.54 -13.30
CA ILE A 93 2.61 -7.35 -12.43
C ILE A 93 2.04 -6.47 -11.33
N ARG A 94 0.72 -6.37 -11.23
CA ARG A 94 0.03 -5.64 -10.16
C ARG A 94 -0.26 -6.59 -9.00
N VAL A 95 0.21 -6.24 -7.81
CA VAL A 95 0.00 -7.01 -6.58
C VAL A 95 -0.78 -6.17 -5.59
N ALA A 96 -1.91 -6.68 -5.13
CA ALA A 96 -2.73 -6.02 -4.12
C ALA A 96 -2.15 -6.27 -2.71
N VAL A 97 -1.95 -5.18 -1.96
CA VAL A 97 -1.39 -5.20 -0.60
C VAL A 97 -2.34 -4.47 0.34
N TYR A 98 -3.04 -5.23 1.18
CA TYR A 98 -4.08 -4.67 2.06
C TYR A 98 -4.22 -5.40 3.40
N GLY A 99 -4.77 -4.70 4.39
CA GLY A 99 -5.12 -5.26 5.70
C GLY A 99 -3.93 -5.84 6.46
N ARG A 100 -4.10 -7.03 7.06
CA ARG A 100 -3.05 -7.70 7.85
C ARG A 100 -1.81 -8.07 7.02
N SER A 101 -1.98 -8.46 5.75
CA SER A 101 -0.84 -8.72 4.85
C SER A 101 0.01 -7.46 4.67
N ALA A 102 -0.63 -6.30 4.53
CA ALA A 102 0.08 -5.04 4.41
C ALA A 102 0.82 -4.65 5.69
N ALA A 103 0.19 -4.81 6.86
CA ALA A 103 0.86 -4.55 8.13
C ALA A 103 2.09 -5.47 8.34
N GLY A 104 1.96 -6.76 8.01
CA GLY A 104 3.09 -7.70 8.04
C GLY A 104 4.18 -7.36 7.03
N PHE A 105 3.80 -6.92 5.83
CA PHE A 105 4.75 -6.47 4.82
C PHE A 105 5.52 -5.24 5.26
N LEU A 106 4.84 -4.22 5.77
CA LEU A 106 5.48 -3.00 6.26
C LEU A 106 6.24 -3.22 7.58
N GLY A 107 5.98 -4.32 8.28
CA GLY A 107 6.47 -4.56 9.65
C GLY A 107 5.99 -3.51 10.65
N CYS A 108 4.88 -2.82 10.35
CA CYS A 108 4.41 -1.67 11.10
C CYS A 108 2.88 -1.72 11.25
N PRO A 109 2.35 -1.86 12.48
CA PRO A 109 0.93 -1.72 12.73
C PRO A 109 0.41 -0.35 12.26
N LEU A 110 -0.82 -0.32 11.76
CA LEU A 110 -1.42 0.91 11.24
C LEU A 110 -1.52 2.00 12.31
N GLU A 111 -1.79 1.62 13.55
CA GLU A 111 -1.88 2.54 14.68
C GLU A 111 -0.56 3.28 14.93
N THR A 112 0.56 2.56 14.93
CA THR A 112 1.90 3.13 15.05
C THR A 112 2.20 4.08 13.88
N TYR A 113 1.92 3.64 12.65
CA TYR A 113 2.16 4.42 11.44
C TYR A 113 1.40 5.75 11.42
N LEU A 114 0.12 5.73 11.80
CA LEU A 114 -0.73 6.91 11.80
C LEU A 114 -0.45 7.84 13.00
N SER A 115 0.08 7.31 14.10
CA SER A 115 0.35 8.10 15.30
C SER A 115 1.72 8.77 15.27
N TRP A 116 2.73 8.13 14.67
CA TRP A 116 4.12 8.56 14.76
C TRP A 116 4.64 9.01 13.39
N ALA A 117 4.66 10.33 13.17
CA ALA A 117 5.04 10.93 11.88
C ALA A 117 6.42 10.46 11.39
N TYR A 118 7.39 10.30 12.29
CA TYR A 118 8.73 9.83 11.92
C TYR A 118 8.72 8.40 11.36
N VAL A 119 7.84 7.52 11.86
CA VAL A 119 7.71 6.14 11.37
C VAL A 119 7.12 6.13 9.97
N SER A 120 6.05 6.89 9.75
CA SER A 120 5.44 6.97 8.43
C SER A 120 6.37 7.62 7.41
N SER A 121 7.09 8.67 7.79
CA SER A 121 8.13 9.28 6.95
C SER A 121 9.27 8.32 6.59
N ASP A 122 9.77 7.50 7.53
CA ASP A 122 10.82 6.52 7.25
C ASP A 122 10.37 5.45 6.23
N ILE A 123 9.19 4.88 6.45
CA ILE A 123 8.62 3.85 5.55
C ILE A 123 8.40 4.42 4.15
N ILE A 124 7.87 5.64 4.05
CA ILE A 124 7.62 6.29 2.76
C ILE A 124 8.91 6.69 2.06
N SER A 125 9.92 7.17 2.81
CA SER A 125 11.25 7.45 2.27
C SER A 125 11.88 6.19 1.67
N LYS A 126 11.75 5.04 2.35
CA LYS A 126 12.18 3.76 1.80
C LYS A 126 11.49 3.48 0.47
N PHE A 127 10.16 3.58 0.41
CA PHE A 127 9.40 3.39 -0.84
C PHE A 127 9.83 4.33 -1.96
N ASN A 128 9.97 5.63 -1.69
CA ASN A 128 10.38 6.60 -2.70
C ASN A 128 11.79 6.32 -3.23
N LYS A 129 12.72 5.84 -2.39
CA LYS A 129 14.09 5.47 -2.82
C LYS A 129 14.13 4.27 -3.77
N MET A 130 13.13 3.39 -3.72
CA MET A 130 13.10 2.16 -4.53
C MET A 130 12.14 2.25 -5.71
N ARG A 131 11.26 3.26 -5.68
CA ARG A 131 10.34 3.54 -6.78
C ARG A 131 11.14 4.02 -7.96
N VAL A 132 10.87 3.45 -9.13
CA VAL A 132 11.32 4.06 -10.38
C VAL A 132 10.14 4.21 -11.33
N SER A 133 10.18 5.25 -12.15
CA SER A 133 9.19 5.52 -13.19
C SER A 133 9.51 4.80 -14.50
N THR A 134 10.80 4.55 -14.78
CA THR A 134 11.29 3.96 -16.02
C THR A 134 12.23 2.79 -15.69
N PRO A 135 12.05 1.61 -16.30
CA PRO A 135 12.99 0.51 -16.13
C PRO A 135 14.42 0.97 -16.44
N PRO A 136 15.42 0.61 -15.63
CA PRO A 136 16.80 0.99 -15.93
C PRO A 136 17.33 0.19 -17.13
N GLU A 137 18.19 0.82 -17.93
CA GLU A 137 18.89 0.16 -19.04
C GLU A 137 19.89 -0.89 -18.52
N ASP A 138 20.55 -0.58 -17.39
CA ASP A 138 21.43 -1.51 -16.67
C ASP A 138 20.76 -2.03 -15.37
N TRP A 139 20.71 -3.36 -15.23
CA TRP A 139 20.11 -4.04 -14.09
C TRP A 139 21.11 -4.38 -12.97
N SER A 140 22.40 -4.09 -13.14
CA SER A 140 23.47 -4.46 -12.20
C SER A 140 23.30 -3.88 -10.78
N GLY A 141 22.66 -2.71 -10.67
CA GLY A 141 22.36 -2.04 -9.40
C GLY A 141 20.94 -2.25 -8.86
N VAL A 142 20.12 -3.07 -9.52
CA VAL A 142 18.70 -3.21 -9.18
C VAL A 142 18.53 -4.09 -7.95
N THR A 143 17.84 -3.57 -6.93
CA THR A 143 17.39 -4.37 -5.80
C THR A 143 16.23 -5.25 -6.25
N LEU A 144 16.35 -6.55 -6.02
CA LEU A 144 15.30 -7.52 -6.31
C LEU A 144 14.39 -7.66 -5.10
N LEU A 145 13.10 -7.90 -5.37
CA LEU A 145 12.09 -8.13 -4.36
C LEU A 145 11.54 -9.55 -4.55
N GLN A 146 11.70 -10.39 -3.54
CA GLN A 146 11.09 -11.72 -3.51
C GLN A 146 9.73 -11.62 -2.82
N LEU A 147 8.66 -12.03 -3.50
CA LEU A 147 7.32 -11.97 -2.95
C LEU A 147 6.68 -13.36 -2.93
N ASN A 148 6.00 -13.67 -1.82
CA ASN A 148 5.09 -14.81 -1.76
C ASN A 148 3.69 -14.33 -2.13
N LEU A 149 3.16 -14.87 -3.22
CA LEU A 149 1.88 -14.46 -3.80
C LEU A 149 0.85 -15.59 -3.76
N LYS A 150 -0.40 -15.22 -3.47
CA LYS A 150 -1.57 -16.08 -3.63
C LYS A 150 -2.62 -15.37 -4.46
N THR A 151 -3.18 -16.05 -5.45
CA THR A 151 -4.29 -15.50 -6.23
C THR A 151 -5.53 -15.34 -5.34
N SER A 152 -6.17 -14.18 -5.38
CA SER A 152 -7.42 -13.95 -4.63
C SER A 152 -8.35 -13.00 -5.40
N LYS A 153 -9.65 -13.12 -5.15
CA LYS A 153 -10.60 -12.09 -5.57
C LYS A 153 -10.36 -10.83 -4.75
N HIS A 154 -10.02 -9.75 -5.43
CA HIS A 154 -10.02 -8.40 -4.91
C HIS A 154 -11.46 -7.94 -4.62
N TYR A 155 -11.62 -6.86 -3.86
CA TYR A 155 -12.94 -6.43 -3.39
C TYR A 155 -13.85 -5.93 -4.52
N ASP A 156 -13.28 -5.48 -5.64
CA ASP A 156 -13.99 -5.06 -6.85
C ASP A 156 -14.34 -6.24 -7.76
N GLY A 157 -14.12 -7.48 -7.31
CA GLY A 157 -14.38 -8.70 -8.06
C GLY A 157 -13.25 -9.13 -9.01
N THR A 158 -12.21 -8.31 -9.19
CA THR A 158 -11.07 -8.68 -10.04
C THR A 158 -10.22 -9.78 -9.39
N ILE A 159 -9.64 -10.68 -10.19
CA ILE A 159 -8.71 -11.70 -9.70
C ILE A 159 -7.30 -11.09 -9.74
N MET A 160 -6.67 -10.91 -8.58
CA MET A 160 -5.34 -10.31 -8.48
C MET A 160 -4.41 -11.14 -7.59
N PRO A 161 -3.09 -11.15 -7.89
CA PRO A 161 -2.09 -11.64 -6.96
C PRO A 161 -2.15 -10.83 -5.66
N LYS A 162 -2.28 -11.53 -4.54
CA LYS A 162 -2.27 -10.96 -3.19
C LYS A 162 -1.02 -11.39 -2.47
N LEU A 163 -0.43 -10.45 -1.76
CA LEU A 163 0.71 -10.70 -0.90
C LEU A 163 0.34 -11.57 0.32
N VAL A 164 1.15 -12.59 0.59
CA VAL A 164 1.07 -13.46 1.77
C VAL A 164 2.45 -13.61 2.39
N ASN A 165 2.54 -13.69 3.72
CA ASN A 165 3.77 -14.04 4.48
C ASN A 165 5.08 -13.47 3.88
N THR A 166 5.09 -12.16 3.65
CA THR A 166 6.22 -11.45 3.06
C THR A 166 6.47 -10.22 3.91
N TYR A 167 7.68 -10.08 4.47
CA TYR A 167 8.13 -8.88 5.18
C TYR A 167 9.09 -8.09 4.30
N PHE A 168 8.87 -6.79 4.18
CA PHE A 168 9.58 -5.95 3.24
C PHE A 168 11.10 -5.96 3.45
N GLY A 169 11.57 -5.90 4.70
CA GLY A 169 13.01 -5.88 5.01
C GLY A 169 13.75 -7.13 4.53
N ASP A 170 13.17 -8.30 4.75
CA ASP A 170 13.78 -9.59 4.38
C ASP A 170 13.62 -9.94 2.90
N SER A 171 12.67 -9.30 2.24
CA SER A 171 12.31 -9.60 0.85
C SER A 171 13.22 -8.92 -0.16
N LEU A 172 14.06 -7.98 0.29
CA LEU A 172 15.00 -7.25 -0.54
C LEU A 172 16.34 -7.98 -0.58
N PHE A 173 16.82 -8.26 -1.78
CA PHE A 173 18.18 -8.74 -1.98
C PHE A 173 18.82 -8.06 -3.17
N ARG A 174 20.11 -7.78 -3.06
CA ARG A 174 20.90 -7.33 -4.22
C ARG A 174 21.30 -8.56 -5.01
N LYS A 175 21.08 -8.51 -6.32
CA LYS A 175 21.69 -9.50 -7.21
C LYS A 175 23.21 -9.31 -7.07
N GLY A 176 23.90 -10.21 -6.36
CA GLY A 176 25.35 -10.30 -6.47
C GLY A 176 25.71 -10.46 -7.94
N ARG A 177 26.85 -9.90 -8.38
CA ARG A 177 27.34 -10.02 -9.76
C ARG A 177 27.08 -11.45 -10.23
N PHE A 178 26.17 -11.60 -11.21
CA PHE A 178 26.05 -12.86 -11.92
C PHE A 178 27.42 -13.03 -12.59
N ILE A 179 28.25 -13.92 -12.05
CA ILE A 179 29.32 -14.53 -12.82
C ILE A 179 28.55 -15.22 -13.95
N SER A 180 28.70 -14.71 -15.17
CA SER A 180 28.06 -15.30 -16.33
C SER A 180 28.51 -16.76 -16.42
N GLU A 181 27.57 -17.68 -16.64
CA GLU A 181 27.84 -19.11 -16.88
C GLU A 181 28.59 -19.37 -18.22
N ASN A 182 29.33 -18.39 -18.74
CA ASN A 182 30.20 -18.51 -19.90
C ASN A 182 31.71 -18.45 -19.53
N GLU A 183 32.07 -18.63 -18.26
CA GLU A 183 33.47 -18.73 -17.80
C GLU A 183 33.78 -20.07 -17.11
N LEU A 184 33.25 -21.19 -17.65
CA LEU A 184 33.71 -22.55 -17.33
C LEU A 184 33.98 -23.33 -18.62
#